data_AF-A0A8H5F9D7-F1
#
_entry.id   AF-A0A8H5F9D7-F1
#
_cell.length_a   1.000
_cell.length_b   1.000
_cell.length_c   1.000
_cell.angle_alpha   90.00
_cell.angle_beta   90.00
_cell.angle_gamma   90.00
#
_symmetry.space_group_name_H-M   'P 1'
#
loop_
_entity.id
_entity.type
_entity.pdbx_description
1 polymer ?
#
loop_
_entity_poly.entity_id
_entity_poly.type
_entity_poly.pdbx_seq_one_letter_code
_entity_poly.pdbx_strand_id
1 'polypeptide(L)'
;MTLARWTRDHPTIRGLTIGHNSTIGGYTQYLMRVQGMPKETVTELKSISDDFIWAKEGEKKANTIAVFTLQDHRDKGGLKLLDLEARNESIDAVKIEVYNREPDKRPPWCSLADRQLAKAAVKSFKNIGEEFLLNPFQQKWRVNLSSKDLPEGLRRMMNTAYKYKTKIATTRLTQHLKRRMPIWYHVGLKDKLVSNQGDMWGKCQRESHHIKYVGEMLDHANKLGGYGCNRRINCKCAACTRDHADGCTHPTKCRSNAIRKLDNLRPEWDPRVWTEEETRAEPAIDEGYSLVEPACEPPTHPSKLVRIFTNSESAFVSPTHHGAPDPAIETADPGTVRVYTDGSCINNGSADARAGSGIWYGHEDERNTAIRLGPPMPLTNNTGELVAILSAIQKHTRTNHLYIASDSQYTIDAMTHHADKFLILAKPCGFTIRWSSI
;
A
#
# COMPACT_ATOMS: atom_id res chain seq x y z
N MET A 1 12.18 -10.28 -32.31
CA MET A 1 13.52 -9.81 -32.75
C MET A 1 14.52 -10.49 -31.84
N THR A 2 15.53 -11.19 -32.36
CA THR A 2 16.45 -12.03 -31.56
C THR A 2 17.75 -11.29 -31.23
N LEU A 3 18.43 -11.68 -30.14
CA LEU A 3 19.72 -11.11 -29.74
C LEU A 3 20.76 -11.19 -30.88
N ALA A 4 20.82 -12.31 -31.59
CA ALA A 4 21.71 -12.48 -32.74
C ALA A 4 21.50 -11.44 -33.86
N ARG A 5 20.29 -10.89 -34.00
CA ARG A 5 20.03 -9.84 -34.99
C ARG A 5 20.60 -8.49 -34.53
N TRP A 6 20.53 -8.19 -33.23
CA TRP A 6 21.13 -6.98 -32.66
C TRP A 6 22.66 -6.99 -32.79
N THR A 7 23.31 -8.14 -32.64
CA THR A 7 24.78 -8.24 -32.68
C THR A 7 25.36 -7.92 -34.07
N ARG A 8 24.60 -8.15 -35.15
CA ARG A 8 25.03 -7.88 -36.54
C ARG A 8 25.25 -6.40 -36.85
N ASP A 9 24.57 -5.52 -36.13
CA ASP A 9 24.60 -4.08 -36.37
C ASP A 9 25.67 -3.36 -35.54
N HIS A 10 26.56 -4.11 -34.88
CA HIS A 10 27.63 -3.61 -33.99
C HIS A 10 27.20 -2.45 -33.06
N PRO A 11 26.11 -2.61 -32.29
CA PRO A 11 25.54 -1.54 -31.51
C PRO A 11 26.47 -1.07 -30.38
N THR A 12 26.32 0.19 -29.99
CA THR A 12 26.96 0.72 -28.78
C THR A 12 26.48 -0.02 -27.53
N ILE A 13 27.18 0.12 -26.41
CA ILE A 13 26.76 -0.48 -25.12
C ILE A 13 25.33 -0.07 -24.70
N ARG A 14 24.90 1.14 -25.06
CA ARG A 14 23.52 1.61 -24.87
C ARG A 14 22.54 0.85 -25.76
N GLY A 15 22.90 0.63 -27.03
CA GLY A 15 22.12 -0.18 -27.96
C GLY A 15 21.99 -1.64 -27.51
N LEU A 16 23.09 -2.24 -27.04
CA LEU A 16 23.09 -3.57 -26.42
C LEU A 16 22.16 -3.62 -25.20
N THR A 17 22.22 -2.62 -24.32
CA THR A 17 21.31 -2.56 -23.16
C THR A 17 19.83 -2.53 -23.58
N ILE A 18 19.49 -1.76 -24.61
CA ILE A 18 18.12 -1.70 -25.15
C ILE A 18 17.70 -3.04 -25.76
N GLY A 19 18.58 -3.65 -26.56
CA GLY A 19 18.34 -4.95 -27.19
C GLY A 19 18.15 -6.07 -26.16
N HIS A 20 18.96 -6.06 -25.11
CA HIS A 20 18.86 -6.95 -23.96
C HIS A 20 17.51 -6.78 -23.25
N ASN A 21 17.19 -5.56 -22.82
CA ASN A 21 15.98 -5.29 -22.04
C ASN A 21 14.70 -5.57 -22.83
N SER A 22 14.67 -5.22 -24.12
CA SER A 22 13.51 -5.50 -24.98
C SER A 22 13.33 -6.99 -25.26
N THR A 23 14.42 -7.72 -25.51
CA THR A 23 14.37 -9.14 -25.86
C THR A 23 14.22 -10.00 -24.61
N ILE A 24 15.21 -10.03 -23.72
CA ILE A 24 15.15 -10.90 -22.53
C ILE A 24 14.04 -10.43 -21.59
N GLY A 25 13.88 -9.11 -21.40
CA GLY A 25 12.81 -8.55 -20.59
C GLY A 25 11.43 -8.92 -21.15
N GLY A 26 11.18 -8.60 -22.42
CA GLY A 26 9.89 -8.82 -23.07
C GLY A 26 9.48 -10.30 -23.14
N TYR A 27 10.41 -11.19 -23.49
CA TYR A 27 10.10 -12.62 -23.66
C TYR A 27 9.83 -13.34 -22.34
N THR A 28 10.52 -12.97 -21.25
CA THR A 28 10.43 -13.75 -20.01
C THR A 28 9.44 -13.19 -18.98
N GLN A 29 8.99 -11.94 -19.11
CA GLN A 29 8.12 -11.30 -18.12
C GLN A 29 6.80 -12.06 -17.92
N TYR A 30 6.11 -12.40 -19.01
CA TYR A 30 4.83 -13.11 -18.95
C TYR A 30 4.99 -14.51 -18.36
N LEU A 31 5.99 -15.27 -18.85
CA LEU A 31 6.25 -16.62 -18.37
C LEU A 31 6.62 -16.63 -16.88
N MET A 32 7.46 -15.69 -16.44
CA MET A 32 7.78 -15.52 -15.02
C MET A 32 6.51 -15.29 -14.19
N ARG A 33 5.56 -14.50 -14.70
CA ARG A 33 4.30 -14.23 -13.99
C ARG A 33 3.42 -15.48 -13.87
N VAL A 34 3.31 -16.27 -14.93
CA VAL A 34 2.38 -17.41 -15.00
C VAL A 34 2.93 -18.66 -14.32
N GLN A 35 4.13 -19.09 -14.69
CA GLN A 35 4.72 -20.36 -14.20
C GLN A 35 5.91 -20.13 -13.27
N GLY A 36 6.50 -18.93 -13.30
CA GLY A 36 7.77 -18.66 -12.65
C GLY A 36 8.97 -18.99 -13.52
N MET A 37 10.14 -18.81 -12.95
CA MET A 37 11.42 -19.09 -13.58
C MET A 37 12.29 -19.89 -12.59
N PRO A 38 12.64 -21.14 -12.91
CA PRO A 38 13.61 -21.92 -12.14
C PRO A 38 14.96 -21.22 -12.06
N LYS A 39 15.75 -21.53 -11.02
CA LYS A 39 17.06 -20.90 -10.80
C LYS A 39 18.05 -21.22 -11.93
N GLU A 40 17.92 -22.41 -12.51
CA GLU A 40 18.74 -22.89 -13.61
C GLU A 40 18.50 -22.01 -14.85
N THR A 41 17.23 -21.72 -15.16
CA THR A 41 16.84 -20.82 -16.25
C THR A 41 17.29 -19.38 -16.00
N VAL A 42 17.20 -18.86 -14.76
CA VAL A 42 17.74 -17.53 -14.43
C VAL A 42 19.25 -17.50 -14.69
N THR A 43 19.98 -18.52 -14.27
CA THR A 43 21.44 -18.63 -14.44
C THR A 43 21.82 -18.70 -15.91
N GLU A 44 21.12 -19.50 -16.70
CA GLU A 44 21.34 -19.60 -18.15
C GLU A 44 21.06 -18.26 -18.85
N LEU A 45 19.94 -17.60 -18.51
CA LEU A 45 19.61 -16.29 -19.08
C LEU A 45 20.64 -15.22 -18.67
N LYS A 46 21.16 -15.24 -17.44
CA LYS A 46 22.27 -14.37 -17.02
C LYS A 46 23.51 -14.62 -17.88
N SER A 47 23.87 -15.89 -18.14
CA SER A 47 24.98 -16.21 -19.04
C SER A 47 24.76 -15.66 -20.44
N ILE A 48 23.57 -15.87 -21.02
CA ILE A 48 23.21 -15.32 -22.35
C ILE A 48 23.27 -13.79 -22.35
N SER A 49 22.87 -13.15 -21.25
CA SER A 49 22.91 -11.70 -21.08
C SER A 49 24.35 -11.19 -21.09
N ASP A 50 25.23 -11.83 -20.31
CA ASP A 50 26.64 -11.49 -20.24
C ASP A 50 27.34 -11.72 -21.58
N ASP A 51 27.04 -12.83 -22.26
CA ASP A 51 27.53 -13.12 -23.62
C ASP A 51 27.11 -12.03 -24.60
N PHE A 52 25.85 -11.63 -24.57
CA PHE A 52 25.34 -10.61 -25.49
C PHE A 52 25.97 -9.23 -25.27
N ILE A 53 26.31 -8.88 -24.03
CA ILE A 53 26.90 -7.56 -23.71
C ILE A 53 28.41 -7.55 -23.95
N TRP A 54 29.11 -8.63 -23.60
CA TRP A 54 30.57 -8.64 -23.51
C TRP A 54 31.28 -9.54 -24.51
N ALA A 55 30.61 -10.50 -25.13
CA ALA A 55 31.22 -11.34 -26.16
C ALA A 55 31.07 -10.66 -27.53
N LYS A 56 32.19 -10.18 -28.08
CA LYS A 56 32.29 -9.88 -29.50
C LYS A 56 32.63 -11.16 -30.25
N GLU A 57 32.12 -11.28 -31.48
CA GLU A 57 32.33 -12.44 -32.34
C GLU A 57 33.84 -12.69 -32.53
N GLY A 58 34.35 -13.81 -32.01
CA GLY A 58 35.77 -14.18 -32.08
C GLY A 58 36.69 -13.63 -30.97
N GLU A 59 36.19 -12.84 -30.02
CA GLU A 59 36.99 -12.28 -28.92
C GLU A 59 36.71 -12.96 -27.56
N LYS A 60 37.71 -12.97 -26.67
CA LYS A 60 37.52 -13.42 -25.27
C LYS A 60 36.61 -12.42 -24.54
N LYS A 61 35.71 -12.92 -23.70
CA LYS A 61 34.87 -12.11 -22.80
C LYS A 61 35.74 -11.12 -22.02
N ALA A 62 35.50 -9.83 -22.20
CA ALA A 62 36.17 -8.78 -21.45
C ALA A 62 35.11 -7.93 -20.73
N ASN A 63 34.72 -8.36 -19.52
CA ASN A 63 33.81 -7.61 -18.66
C ASN A 63 34.51 -6.33 -18.19
N THR A 64 34.38 -5.27 -18.98
CA THR A 64 35.11 -4.01 -18.77
C THR A 64 34.46 -3.17 -17.69
N ILE A 65 33.17 -3.39 -17.42
CA ILE A 65 32.39 -2.72 -16.38
C ILE A 65 31.64 -3.79 -15.58
N ALA A 66 31.56 -3.62 -14.26
CA ALA A 66 30.81 -4.53 -13.42
C ALA A 66 29.31 -4.51 -13.75
N VAL A 67 28.66 -5.67 -13.75
CA VAL A 67 27.24 -5.82 -14.12
C VAL A 67 26.32 -4.98 -13.23
N PHE A 68 26.61 -4.89 -11.92
CA PHE A 68 25.81 -4.07 -11.00
C PHE A 68 25.84 -2.57 -11.37
N THR A 69 26.96 -2.08 -11.91
CA THR A 69 27.08 -0.69 -12.39
C THR A 69 26.19 -0.47 -13.61
N LEU A 70 26.15 -1.43 -14.54
CA LEU A 70 25.26 -1.36 -15.69
C LEU A 70 23.78 -1.39 -15.29
N GLN A 71 23.44 -2.14 -14.23
CA GLN A 71 22.08 -2.28 -13.71
C GLN A 71 21.59 -1.03 -12.95
N ASP A 72 22.48 -0.17 -12.46
CA ASP A 72 22.12 1.01 -11.67
C ASP A 72 21.38 2.08 -12.50
N HIS A 73 20.81 3.06 -11.81
CA HIS A 73 20.09 4.19 -12.39
C HIS A 73 21.01 5.07 -13.25
N ARG A 74 20.44 5.68 -14.29
CA ARG A 74 21.18 6.56 -15.23
C ARG A 74 21.83 7.74 -14.51
N ASP A 75 21.15 8.28 -13.50
CA ASP A 75 21.64 9.42 -12.71
C ASP A 75 22.87 9.08 -11.86
N LYS A 76 23.11 7.79 -11.60
CA LYS A 76 24.31 7.28 -10.91
C LYS A 76 25.38 6.77 -11.87
N GLY A 77 25.22 7.03 -13.17
CA GLY A 77 26.14 6.55 -14.22
C GLY A 77 25.84 5.15 -14.75
N GLY A 78 24.74 4.51 -14.32
CA GLY A 78 24.32 3.21 -14.82
C GLY A 78 23.55 3.27 -16.15
N LEU A 79 23.24 2.10 -16.72
CA LEU A 79 22.50 2.00 -17.99
C LEU A 79 21.06 1.50 -17.81
N LYS A 80 20.63 1.21 -16.57
CA LYS A 80 19.37 0.49 -16.28
C LYS A 80 19.30 -0.85 -17.02
N LEU A 81 20.41 -1.59 -17.03
CA LEU A 81 20.40 -2.96 -17.51
C LEU A 81 19.46 -3.79 -16.63
N LEU A 82 18.65 -4.64 -17.27
CA LEU A 82 17.67 -5.44 -16.56
C LEU A 82 18.34 -6.45 -15.61
N ASP A 83 17.98 -6.36 -14.33
CA ASP A 83 18.26 -7.40 -13.34
C ASP A 83 17.11 -8.41 -13.30
N LEU A 84 17.40 -9.65 -13.71
CA LEU A 84 16.44 -10.75 -13.75
C LEU A 84 15.95 -11.16 -12.35
N GLU A 85 16.82 -11.16 -11.35
CA GLU A 85 16.45 -11.58 -9.99
C GLU A 85 15.59 -10.51 -9.33
N ALA A 86 16.03 -9.25 -9.36
CA ALA A 86 15.24 -8.15 -8.81
C ALA A 86 13.87 -8.04 -9.50
N ARG A 87 13.79 -8.27 -10.81
CA ARG A 87 12.51 -8.29 -11.55
C ARG A 87 11.62 -9.46 -11.12
N ASN A 88 12.17 -10.66 -10.99
CA ASN A 88 11.41 -11.84 -10.56
C ASN A 88 10.84 -11.62 -9.14
N GLU A 89 11.64 -11.07 -8.23
CA GLU A 89 11.21 -10.71 -6.88
C GLU A 89 10.13 -9.60 -6.90
N SER A 90 10.24 -8.63 -7.80
CA SER A 90 9.22 -7.59 -7.99
C SER A 90 7.89 -8.17 -8.50
N ILE A 91 7.93 -9.14 -9.41
CA ILE A 91 6.73 -9.86 -9.89
C ILE A 91 6.06 -10.63 -8.75
N ASP A 92 6.85 -11.24 -7.87
CA ASP A 92 6.35 -11.91 -6.68
C ASP A 92 5.77 -10.89 -5.67
N ALA A 93 6.36 -9.70 -5.53
CA ALA A 93 5.82 -8.62 -4.71
C ALA A 93 4.44 -8.14 -5.21
N VAL A 94 4.25 -8.00 -6.52
CA VAL A 94 2.92 -7.74 -7.11
C VAL A 94 1.93 -8.86 -6.81
N LYS A 95 2.40 -10.12 -6.71
CA LYS A 95 1.54 -11.24 -6.29
C LYS A 95 1.07 -11.10 -4.84
N ILE A 96 1.92 -10.59 -3.96
CA ILE A 96 1.57 -10.29 -2.56
C ILE A 96 0.49 -9.20 -2.49
N GLU A 97 0.60 -8.14 -3.29
CA GLU A 97 -0.43 -7.10 -3.40
C GLU A 97 -1.76 -7.70 -3.83
N VAL A 98 -1.78 -8.43 -4.95
CA VAL A 98 -2.99 -9.08 -5.49
C VAL A 98 -3.64 -10.02 -4.48
N TYR A 99 -2.83 -10.79 -3.74
CA TYR A 99 -3.31 -11.69 -2.69
C TYR A 99 -3.99 -10.93 -1.54
N ASN A 100 -3.50 -9.74 -1.21
CA ASN A 100 -3.99 -8.86 -0.16
C ASN A 100 -4.98 -7.80 -0.66
N ARG A 101 -5.68 -8.05 -1.77
CA ARG A 101 -6.84 -7.22 -2.16
C ARG A 101 -8.04 -7.48 -1.24
N GLU A 102 -9.02 -6.60 -1.32
CA GLU A 102 -10.32 -6.80 -0.68
C GLU A 102 -11.00 -8.07 -1.25
N PRO A 103 -11.80 -8.82 -0.46
CA PRO A 103 -12.32 -10.12 -0.85
C PRO A 103 -13.04 -10.17 -2.21
N ASP A 104 -13.76 -9.09 -2.56
CA ASP A 104 -14.47 -8.87 -3.82
C ASP A 104 -13.53 -8.66 -5.02
N LYS A 105 -12.30 -8.19 -4.77
CA LYS A 105 -11.28 -7.89 -5.79
C LYS A 105 -10.21 -8.97 -5.90
N ARG A 106 -10.28 -10.03 -5.07
CA ARG A 106 -9.31 -11.13 -5.08
C ARG A 106 -9.58 -12.07 -6.25
N PRO A 107 -8.57 -12.42 -7.06
CA PRO A 107 -8.73 -13.45 -8.08
C PRO A 107 -9.06 -14.83 -7.47
N PRO A 108 -9.71 -15.73 -8.23
CA PRO A 108 -10.15 -17.04 -7.73
C PRO A 108 -9.03 -17.91 -7.11
N TRP A 109 -7.80 -17.80 -7.62
CA TRP A 109 -6.67 -18.58 -7.10
C TRP A 109 -6.34 -18.26 -5.64
N CYS A 110 -6.70 -17.07 -5.14
CA CYS A 110 -6.40 -16.65 -3.78
C CYS A 110 -7.10 -17.53 -2.74
N SER A 111 -8.34 -17.96 -3.00
CA SER A 111 -9.08 -18.88 -2.12
C SER A 111 -8.42 -20.26 -2.01
N LEU A 112 -7.81 -20.73 -3.10
CA LEU A 112 -7.00 -21.95 -3.08
C LEU A 112 -5.68 -21.72 -2.34
N ALA A 113 -5.04 -20.56 -2.55
CA ALA A 113 -3.81 -20.21 -1.85
C ALA A 113 -4.01 -20.15 -0.33
N ASP A 114 -5.12 -19.61 0.17
CA ASP A 114 -5.44 -19.57 1.61
C ASP A 114 -5.35 -20.99 2.22
N ARG A 115 -6.01 -21.97 1.59
CA ARG A 115 -5.99 -23.37 2.04
C ARG A 115 -4.60 -24.00 1.95
N GLN A 116 -3.87 -23.77 0.86
CA GLN A 116 -2.52 -24.33 0.68
C GLN A 116 -1.51 -23.73 1.68
N LEU A 117 -1.64 -22.44 2.00
CA LEU A 117 -0.79 -21.77 2.99
C LEU A 117 -1.11 -22.28 4.40
N ALA A 118 -2.38 -22.44 4.75
CA ALA A 118 -2.81 -23.03 6.02
C ALA A 118 -2.31 -24.48 6.19
N LYS A 119 -2.43 -25.31 5.14
CA LYS A 119 -1.86 -26.67 5.11
C LYS A 119 -0.34 -26.67 5.24
N ALA A 120 0.33 -25.69 4.66
CA ALA A 120 1.78 -25.55 4.76
C ALA A 120 2.23 -24.82 6.04
N ALA A 121 1.35 -24.51 7.00
CA ALA A 121 1.72 -23.85 8.24
C ALA A 121 2.73 -24.67 9.07
N VAL A 122 3.62 -23.98 9.79
CA VAL A 122 4.54 -24.63 10.75
C VAL A 122 3.73 -25.38 11.81
N LYS A 123 4.18 -26.59 12.18
CA LYS A 123 3.45 -27.54 13.05
C LYS A 123 2.93 -26.91 14.34
N SER A 124 3.68 -26.00 14.96
CA SER A 124 3.29 -25.33 16.20
C SER A 124 2.02 -24.47 16.07
N PHE A 125 1.70 -23.99 14.87
CA PHE A 125 0.51 -23.17 14.61
C PHE A 125 -0.73 -23.98 14.21
N LYS A 126 -0.56 -25.25 13.86
CA LYS A 126 -1.68 -26.10 13.41
C LYS A 126 -2.58 -26.57 14.55
N ASN A 127 -2.21 -26.31 15.79
CA ASN A 127 -2.92 -26.78 16.97
C ASN A 127 -4.35 -26.20 17.12
N ILE A 128 -4.68 -25.11 16.43
CA ILE A 128 -6.01 -24.50 16.47
C ILE A 128 -6.96 -24.97 15.35
N GLY A 129 -6.48 -25.72 14.37
CA GLY A 129 -7.23 -26.06 13.15
C GLY A 129 -6.85 -25.18 11.95
N GLU A 130 -6.81 -25.76 10.74
CA GLU A 130 -6.40 -25.06 9.51
C GLU A 130 -7.42 -23.99 9.08
N GLU A 131 -8.69 -24.14 9.47
CA GLU A 131 -9.81 -23.24 9.20
C GLU A 131 -9.73 -21.89 9.95
N PHE A 132 -8.87 -21.80 10.98
CA PHE A 132 -8.59 -20.58 11.73
C PHE A 132 -7.25 -19.93 11.34
N LEU A 133 -6.51 -20.57 10.43
CA LEU A 133 -5.34 -20.00 9.76
C LEU A 133 -5.83 -19.30 8.49
N LEU A 134 -6.20 -18.03 8.64
CA LEU A 134 -6.74 -17.17 7.58
C LEU A 134 -5.60 -16.58 6.75
N ASN A 135 -5.47 -15.25 6.69
CA ASN A 135 -4.42 -14.59 5.93
C ASN A 135 -3.11 -14.54 6.77
N PRO A 136 -1.99 -15.09 6.28
CA PRO A 136 -0.71 -15.11 7.00
C PRO A 136 -0.08 -13.73 7.19
N PHE A 137 -0.52 -12.71 6.44
CA PHE A 137 -0.09 -11.32 6.62
C PHE A 137 -0.92 -10.59 7.68
N GLN A 138 -2.07 -11.15 8.08
CA GLN A 138 -2.96 -10.59 9.10
C GLN A 138 -2.88 -11.32 10.44
N GLN A 139 -2.06 -12.37 10.53
CA GLN A 139 -1.85 -13.20 11.71
C GLN A 139 -0.34 -13.47 11.91
N LYS A 140 0.05 -13.89 13.11
CA LYS A 140 1.46 -14.19 13.48
C LYS A 140 1.96 -15.58 13.03
N TRP A 141 1.06 -16.46 12.59
CA TRP A 141 1.47 -17.81 12.18
C TRP A 141 2.35 -17.76 10.93
N ARG A 142 3.20 -18.77 10.75
CA ARG A 142 4.17 -18.81 9.65
C ARG A 142 3.97 -20.04 8.77
N VAL A 143 4.20 -19.84 7.48
CA VAL A 143 4.25 -20.91 6.47
C VAL A 143 5.62 -21.57 6.50
N ASN A 144 5.63 -22.90 6.52
CA ASN A 144 6.83 -23.72 6.33
C ASN A 144 7.19 -23.77 4.83
N LEU A 145 8.21 -23.03 4.43
CA LEU A 145 8.65 -22.95 3.03
C LEU A 145 9.15 -24.30 2.47
N SER A 146 9.60 -25.21 3.33
CA SER A 146 10.07 -26.54 2.95
C SER A 146 8.95 -27.59 2.84
N SER A 147 7.68 -27.19 3.04
CA SER A 147 6.56 -28.12 2.92
C SER A 147 6.39 -28.61 1.48
N LYS A 148 6.15 -29.91 1.32
CA LYS A 148 5.80 -30.53 0.01
C LYS A 148 4.43 -30.07 -0.49
N ASP A 149 3.53 -29.75 0.43
CA ASP A 149 2.17 -29.28 0.12
C ASP A 149 2.14 -27.83 -0.38
N LEU A 150 3.27 -27.12 -0.31
CA LEU A 150 3.38 -25.74 -0.78
C LEU A 150 3.79 -25.70 -2.26
N PRO A 151 2.94 -25.22 -3.18
CA PRO A 151 3.31 -25.04 -4.57
C PRO A 151 4.45 -24.02 -4.72
N GLU A 152 5.32 -24.23 -5.70
CA GLU A 152 6.52 -23.39 -5.93
C GLU A 152 6.16 -21.90 -6.10
N GLY A 153 5.08 -21.59 -6.82
CA GLY A 153 4.64 -20.20 -6.98
C GLY A 153 4.15 -19.52 -5.69
N LEU A 154 3.71 -20.26 -4.67
CA LEU A 154 3.39 -19.71 -3.35
C LEU A 154 4.63 -19.67 -2.45
N ARG A 155 5.53 -20.66 -2.59
CA ARG A 155 6.83 -20.67 -1.92
C ARG A 155 7.64 -19.42 -2.24
N ARG A 156 7.77 -19.07 -3.53
CA ARG A 156 8.47 -17.85 -3.96
C ARG A 156 7.80 -16.58 -3.41
N MET A 157 6.47 -16.48 -3.53
CA MET A 157 5.70 -15.35 -2.98
C MET A 157 5.95 -15.15 -1.48
N MET A 158 5.90 -16.23 -0.69
CA MET A 158 6.15 -16.16 0.76
C MET A 158 7.63 -15.88 1.08
N ASN A 159 8.57 -16.43 0.30
CA ASN A 159 9.99 -16.13 0.45
C ASN A 159 10.28 -14.64 0.23
N THR A 160 9.75 -14.06 -0.85
CA THR A 160 9.80 -12.62 -1.14
C THR A 160 9.16 -11.81 0.00
N ALA A 161 8.01 -12.26 0.50
CA ALA A 161 7.34 -11.57 1.58
C ALA A 161 8.17 -11.53 2.88
N TYR A 162 8.85 -12.64 3.21
CA TYR A 162 9.74 -12.70 4.38
C TYR A 162 11.03 -11.92 4.15
N LYS A 163 11.62 -11.98 2.95
CA LYS A 163 12.83 -11.22 2.57
C LYS A 163 12.61 -9.72 2.78
N TYR A 164 11.46 -9.20 2.36
CA TYR A 164 11.10 -7.78 2.48
C TYR A 164 10.27 -7.44 3.72
N LYS A 165 10.20 -8.36 4.70
CA LYS A 165 9.52 -8.19 5.98
C LYS A 165 8.10 -7.61 5.83
N THR A 166 7.27 -8.22 5.00
CA THR A 166 5.87 -7.80 4.82
C THR A 166 5.11 -7.86 6.14
N LYS A 167 4.47 -6.75 6.55
CA LYS A 167 3.75 -6.60 7.83
C LYS A 167 2.54 -5.68 7.68
N ILE A 168 1.66 -5.68 8.67
CA ILE A 168 0.61 -4.67 8.79
C ILE A 168 1.17 -3.38 9.39
N ALA A 169 0.85 -2.24 8.78
CA ALA A 169 1.03 -0.90 9.36
C ALA A 169 -0.20 -0.50 10.22
N THR A 170 0.05 0.11 11.37
CA THR A 170 -0.96 0.48 12.38
C THR A 170 -1.40 1.93 12.33
N THR A 171 -1.21 2.60 11.20
CA THR A 171 -1.13 4.06 11.17
C THR A 171 -2.45 4.78 11.37
N ARG A 172 -3.60 4.15 11.08
CA ARG A 172 -4.96 4.63 11.41
C ARG A 172 -5.94 3.44 11.48
N LEU A 173 -6.17 2.89 12.67
CA LEU A 173 -7.05 1.74 12.89
C LEU A 173 -8.40 2.16 13.45
N THR A 174 -9.44 2.14 12.62
CA THR A 174 -10.83 2.37 13.06
C THR A 174 -11.36 1.18 13.85
N GLN A 175 -12.41 1.39 14.66
CA GLN A 175 -13.08 0.30 15.37
C GLN A 175 -13.60 -0.78 14.41
N HIS A 176 -14.10 -0.38 13.24
CA HIS A 176 -14.52 -1.31 12.19
C HIS A 176 -13.37 -2.22 11.73
N LEU A 177 -12.19 -1.64 11.48
CA LEU A 177 -10.99 -2.40 11.11
C LEU A 177 -10.55 -3.35 12.22
N LYS A 178 -10.50 -2.87 13.48
CA LYS A 178 -10.13 -3.69 14.65
C LYS A 178 -11.04 -4.91 14.77
N ARG A 179 -12.36 -4.73 14.62
CA ARG A 179 -13.34 -5.83 14.69
C ARG A 179 -13.18 -6.87 13.57
N ARG A 180 -12.70 -6.48 12.40
CA ARG A 180 -12.48 -7.38 11.25
C ARG A 180 -11.17 -8.15 11.29
N MET A 181 -10.28 -7.85 12.24
CA MET A 181 -9.02 -8.58 12.37
C MET A 181 -9.22 -10.01 12.88
N PRO A 182 -8.42 -10.99 12.42
CA PRO A 182 -8.47 -12.36 12.96
C PRO A 182 -8.00 -12.42 14.42
N ILE A 183 -8.80 -13.01 15.32
CA ILE A 183 -8.46 -13.06 16.77
C ILE A 183 -7.38 -14.10 17.08
N TRP A 184 -7.37 -15.22 16.35
CA TRP A 184 -6.38 -16.28 16.56
C TRP A 184 -5.04 -15.87 15.97
N TYR A 185 -3.95 -16.05 16.73
CA TYR A 185 -2.63 -15.54 16.36
C TYR A 185 -2.63 -14.07 15.95
N HIS A 186 -3.45 -13.24 16.59
CA HIS A 186 -3.57 -11.83 16.26
C HIS A 186 -2.21 -11.08 16.31
N VAL A 187 -1.97 -10.18 15.34
CA VAL A 187 -0.70 -9.42 15.21
C VAL A 187 -0.40 -8.53 16.42
N GLY A 188 -1.45 -8.00 17.05
CA GLY A 188 -1.40 -7.14 18.23
C GLY A 188 -1.37 -7.82 19.59
N LEU A 189 -1.05 -9.12 19.72
CA LEU A 189 -0.95 -9.77 21.03
C LEU A 189 0.24 -9.26 21.87
N LYS A 190 0.02 -8.96 23.15
CA LYS A 190 1.06 -8.55 24.13
C LYS A 190 2.00 -9.72 24.43
N ASP A 191 1.46 -10.85 24.86
CA ASP A 191 2.24 -12.06 25.18
C ASP A 191 2.30 -13.09 24.04
N LYS A 192 3.32 -13.95 24.09
CA LYS A 192 3.47 -15.09 23.17
C LYS A 192 2.47 -16.19 23.57
N LEU A 193 1.38 -16.27 22.81
CA LEU A 193 0.42 -17.38 22.70
C LEU A 193 -0.86 -17.24 23.55
N VAL A 194 -1.99 -17.01 22.87
CA VAL A 194 -3.35 -17.01 23.45
C VAL A 194 -4.10 -18.33 23.23
N SER A 195 -3.56 -19.22 22.41
CA SER A 195 -4.27 -20.42 21.97
C SER A 195 -3.36 -21.64 21.98
N ASN A 196 -3.35 -22.33 23.12
CA ASN A 196 -2.76 -23.65 23.23
C ASN A 196 -3.82 -24.72 22.95
N GLN A 197 -3.37 -25.88 22.50
CA GLN A 197 -4.21 -27.05 22.22
C GLN A 197 -4.99 -27.52 23.46
N GLY A 198 -4.47 -27.24 24.66
CA GLY A 198 -5.11 -27.54 25.95
C GLY A 198 -6.08 -26.47 26.48
N ASP A 199 -6.28 -25.35 25.77
CA ASP A 199 -7.26 -24.35 26.18
C ASP A 199 -8.68 -24.80 25.80
N MET A 200 -9.34 -25.46 26.73
CA MET A 200 -10.72 -25.94 26.60
C MET A 200 -11.68 -24.84 26.13
N TRP A 201 -11.55 -23.63 26.66
CA TRP A 201 -12.41 -22.50 26.30
C TRP A 201 -12.10 -21.99 24.90
N GLY A 202 -10.81 -21.92 24.55
CA GLY A 202 -10.38 -21.62 23.18
C GLY A 202 -10.93 -22.63 22.17
N LYS A 203 -10.97 -23.92 22.51
CA LYS A 203 -11.60 -24.96 21.68
C LYS A 203 -13.11 -24.71 21.52
N CYS A 204 -13.83 -24.46 22.62
CA CYS A 204 -15.26 -24.14 22.58
C CYS A 204 -15.57 -22.88 21.74
N GLN A 205 -14.79 -21.82 21.88
CA GLN A 205 -14.93 -20.59 21.08
C GLN A 205 -14.76 -20.85 19.58
N ARG A 206 -13.89 -21.79 19.19
CA ARG A 206 -13.66 -22.17 17.80
C ARG A 206 -14.72 -23.12 17.26
N GLU A 207 -15.00 -24.20 17.97
CA GLU A 207 -15.82 -25.30 17.47
C GLU A 207 -17.32 -25.09 17.71
N SER A 208 -17.72 -24.57 18.87
CA SER A 208 -19.12 -24.33 19.22
C SER A 208 -19.60 -22.97 18.74
N HIS A 209 -18.78 -21.93 18.91
CA HIS A 209 -19.18 -20.56 18.59
C HIS A 209 -18.60 -20.03 17.27
N HIS A 210 -17.77 -20.82 16.58
CA HIS A 210 -17.19 -20.48 15.27
C HIS A 210 -16.49 -19.12 15.18
N ILE A 211 -15.91 -18.65 16.30
CA ILE A 211 -15.28 -17.34 16.40
C ILE A 211 -13.98 -17.33 15.61
N LYS A 212 -13.85 -16.42 14.65
CA LYS A 212 -12.66 -16.20 13.80
C LYS A 212 -12.11 -14.79 13.95
N TYR A 213 -12.97 -13.80 14.17
CA TYR A 213 -12.64 -12.39 14.19
C TYR A 213 -12.74 -11.78 15.59
N VAL A 214 -12.04 -10.67 15.78
CA VAL A 214 -12.03 -9.89 17.03
C VAL A 214 -13.45 -9.40 17.39
N GLY A 215 -14.23 -8.96 16.39
CA GLY A 215 -15.61 -8.52 16.59
C GLY A 215 -16.52 -9.63 17.12
N GLU A 216 -16.44 -10.83 16.56
CA GLU A 216 -17.22 -11.99 17.02
C GLU A 216 -16.85 -12.38 18.45
N MET A 217 -15.55 -12.30 18.80
CA MET A 217 -15.08 -12.53 20.16
C MET A 217 -15.64 -11.48 21.14
N LEU A 218 -15.66 -10.21 20.74
CA LEU A 218 -16.24 -9.12 21.52
C LEU A 218 -17.76 -9.29 21.70
N ASP A 219 -18.47 -9.65 20.64
CA ASP A 219 -19.92 -9.86 20.69
C ASP A 219 -20.27 -11.06 21.60
N HIS A 220 -19.48 -12.14 21.53
CA HIS A 220 -19.59 -13.26 22.44
C HIS A 220 -19.32 -12.84 23.91
N ALA A 221 -18.26 -12.06 24.16
CA ALA A 221 -17.92 -11.56 25.48
C ALA A 221 -19.03 -10.68 26.09
N ASN A 222 -19.63 -9.78 25.29
CA ASN A 222 -20.66 -8.84 25.74
C ASN A 222 -21.97 -9.52 26.19
N LYS A 223 -22.22 -10.78 25.80
CA LYS A 223 -23.34 -11.57 26.32
C LYS A 223 -23.27 -11.80 27.85
N LEU A 224 -22.10 -11.61 28.49
CA LEU A 224 -21.88 -11.87 29.93
C LEU A 224 -22.73 -10.98 30.85
N GLY A 225 -23.27 -9.85 30.37
CA GLY A 225 -24.06 -8.88 31.14
C GLY A 225 -25.52 -8.74 30.71
N GLY A 226 -26.06 -9.64 29.88
CA GLY A 226 -27.45 -9.56 29.44
C GLY A 226 -28.45 -9.65 30.60
N TYR A 227 -29.58 -8.93 30.48
CA TYR A 227 -30.66 -8.92 31.48
C TYR A 227 -31.04 -10.35 31.92
N GLY A 228 -31.03 -10.60 33.23
CA GLY A 228 -31.39 -11.90 33.81
C GLY A 228 -30.30 -12.97 33.84
N CYS A 229 -29.04 -12.67 33.49
CA CYS A 229 -27.95 -13.62 33.60
C CYS A 229 -27.43 -13.76 35.04
N ASN A 230 -27.59 -14.93 35.67
CA ASN A 230 -27.12 -15.18 37.04
C ASN A 230 -25.66 -15.68 37.14
N ARG A 231 -24.91 -15.68 36.02
CA ARG A 231 -23.50 -16.11 35.90
C ARG A 231 -23.20 -17.56 36.30
N ARG A 232 -24.20 -18.37 36.64
CA ARG A 232 -24.03 -19.80 36.95
C ARG A 232 -24.00 -20.64 35.68
N ILE A 233 -23.52 -21.88 35.79
CA ILE A 233 -23.45 -22.84 34.67
C ILE A 233 -24.84 -23.15 34.10
N ASN A 234 -25.85 -23.24 34.96
CA ASN A 234 -27.25 -23.57 34.64
C ASN A 234 -28.14 -22.32 34.45
N CYS A 235 -27.55 -21.18 34.11
CA CYS A 235 -28.30 -19.96 33.84
C CYS A 235 -29.29 -20.17 32.69
N LYS A 236 -30.57 -19.82 32.90
CA LYS A 236 -31.66 -19.98 31.92
C LYS A 236 -31.92 -18.75 31.06
N CYS A 237 -31.06 -17.73 31.13
CA CYS A 237 -31.24 -16.54 30.29
C CYS A 237 -31.07 -16.90 28.80
N ALA A 238 -31.72 -16.14 27.92
CA ALA A 238 -31.73 -16.43 26.48
C ALA A 238 -30.32 -16.55 25.85
N ALA A 239 -29.33 -15.81 26.38
CA ALA A 239 -27.94 -15.91 25.92
C ALA A 239 -27.28 -17.23 26.35
N CYS A 240 -27.42 -17.65 27.61
CA CYS A 240 -26.83 -18.89 28.09
C CYS A 240 -27.52 -20.11 27.50
N THR A 241 -28.85 -20.07 27.30
CA THR A 241 -29.60 -21.14 26.64
C THR A 241 -29.13 -21.34 25.20
N ARG A 242 -28.90 -20.26 24.44
CA ARG A 242 -28.33 -20.34 23.09
C ARG A 242 -26.93 -20.93 23.09
N ASP A 243 -26.04 -20.42 23.96
CA ASP A 243 -24.68 -20.93 24.02
C ASP A 243 -24.64 -22.43 24.41
N HIS A 244 -25.53 -22.91 25.29
CA HIS A 244 -25.70 -24.33 25.59
C HIS A 244 -26.20 -25.13 24.38
N ALA A 245 -27.14 -24.58 23.60
CA ALA A 245 -27.63 -25.20 22.37
C ALA A 245 -26.52 -25.32 21.30
N ASP A 246 -25.58 -24.37 21.28
CA ASP A 246 -24.37 -24.41 20.44
C ASP A 246 -23.32 -25.43 20.96
N GLY A 247 -23.56 -26.08 22.10
CA GLY A 247 -22.67 -27.06 22.71
C GLY A 247 -21.67 -26.51 23.74
N CYS A 248 -21.84 -25.26 24.20
CA CYS A 248 -20.99 -24.68 25.24
C CYS A 248 -21.33 -25.23 26.62
N THR A 249 -20.38 -25.90 27.27
CA THR A 249 -20.59 -26.50 28.59
C THR A 249 -20.74 -25.48 29.72
N HIS A 250 -20.10 -24.31 29.62
CA HIS A 250 -20.18 -23.27 30.65
C HIS A 250 -20.07 -21.87 30.03
N PRO A 251 -21.22 -21.30 29.60
CA PRO A 251 -21.25 -20.02 28.88
C PRO A 251 -20.54 -18.88 29.63
N THR A 252 -20.74 -18.74 30.93
CA THR A 252 -20.09 -17.69 31.73
C THR A 252 -18.55 -17.78 31.67
N LYS A 253 -17.97 -18.95 31.92
CA LYS A 253 -16.51 -19.13 31.91
C LYS A 253 -15.93 -19.00 30.49
N CYS A 254 -16.66 -19.48 29.48
CA CYS A 254 -16.30 -19.30 28.07
C CYS A 254 -16.18 -17.81 27.71
N ARG A 255 -17.17 -17.00 28.10
CA ARG A 255 -17.17 -15.55 27.89
C ARG A 255 -16.13 -14.81 28.74
N SER A 256 -15.92 -15.20 30.00
CA SER A 256 -14.82 -14.64 30.80
C SER A 256 -13.44 -14.95 30.19
N ASN A 257 -13.28 -16.14 29.60
CA ASN A 257 -12.07 -16.46 28.84
C ASN A 257 -11.94 -15.59 27.59
N ALA A 258 -13.04 -15.34 26.86
CA ALA A 258 -13.05 -14.43 25.71
C ALA A 258 -12.58 -13.02 26.09
N ILE A 259 -13.07 -12.47 27.21
CA ILE A 259 -12.60 -11.18 27.75
C ILE A 259 -11.09 -11.21 27.99
N ARG A 260 -10.57 -12.25 28.67
CA ARG A 260 -9.13 -12.40 28.90
C ARG A 260 -8.32 -12.43 27.60
N LYS A 261 -8.86 -13.00 26.51
CA LYS A 261 -8.19 -12.97 25.20
C LYS A 261 -8.17 -11.57 24.60
N LEU A 262 -9.27 -10.83 24.72
CA LEU A 262 -9.35 -9.42 24.29
C LEU A 262 -8.41 -8.53 25.11
N ASP A 263 -8.30 -8.75 26.42
CA ASP A 263 -7.39 -7.99 27.31
C ASP A 263 -5.91 -8.17 26.96
N ASN A 264 -5.58 -9.29 26.29
CA ASN A 264 -4.23 -9.56 25.79
C ASN A 264 -3.92 -8.88 24.45
N LEU A 265 -4.88 -8.18 23.84
CA LEU A 265 -4.62 -7.29 22.72
C LEU A 265 -3.95 -6.02 23.23
N ARG A 266 -2.96 -5.52 22.48
CA ARG A 266 -2.42 -4.19 22.70
C ARG A 266 -3.52 -3.13 22.43
N PRO A 267 -3.49 -1.97 23.10
CA PRO A 267 -4.57 -0.98 23.03
C PRO A 267 -4.91 -0.53 21.61
N GLU A 268 -3.92 -0.48 20.71
CA GLU A 268 -4.11 -0.05 19.31
C GLU A 268 -5.01 -1.03 18.53
N TRP A 269 -5.08 -2.27 18.99
CA TRP A 269 -5.82 -3.36 18.37
C TRP A 269 -7.09 -3.76 19.14
N ASP A 270 -7.30 -3.17 20.32
CA ASP A 270 -8.48 -3.46 21.14
C ASP A 270 -9.69 -2.68 20.61
N PRO A 271 -10.76 -3.37 20.15
CA PRO A 271 -11.97 -2.70 19.64
C PRO A 271 -12.76 -1.94 20.72
N ARG A 272 -12.42 -2.13 22.01
CA ARG A 272 -13.05 -1.41 23.13
C ARG A 272 -12.41 -0.04 23.37
N VAL A 273 -11.22 0.20 22.80
CA VAL A 273 -10.49 1.46 22.89
C VAL A 273 -10.76 2.27 21.63
N TRP A 274 -11.36 3.44 21.81
CA TRP A 274 -11.62 4.42 20.75
C TRP A 274 -10.42 5.35 20.59
N THR A 275 -10.11 5.77 19.36
CA THR A 275 -9.07 6.78 19.13
C THR A 275 -9.64 8.20 19.30
N GLU A 276 -8.78 9.17 19.61
CA GLU A 276 -9.14 10.59 19.75
C GLU A 276 -9.78 11.17 18.47
N GLU A 277 -9.35 10.69 17.30
CA GLU A 277 -9.93 11.06 15.99
C GLU A 277 -11.37 10.54 15.83
N GLU A 278 -11.69 9.33 16.33
CA GLU A 278 -13.06 8.78 16.26
C GLU A 278 -14.00 9.43 17.27
N THR A 279 -13.48 9.91 18.40
CA THR A 279 -14.26 10.62 19.43
C THR A 279 -14.52 12.09 19.08
N ARG A 280 -13.74 12.69 18.18
CA ARG A 280 -13.97 14.03 17.60
C ARG A 280 -15.00 14.08 16.46
N ALA A 281 -15.53 12.94 16.03
CA ALA A 281 -16.42 12.85 14.88
C ALA A 281 -17.86 13.37 15.13
N GLU A 282 -18.18 13.89 16.32
CA GLU A 282 -19.35 14.75 16.50
C GLU A 282 -18.98 16.19 16.15
N PRO A 283 -19.50 16.77 15.06
CA PRO A 283 -19.25 18.17 14.77
C PRO A 283 -19.91 19.03 15.85
N ALA A 284 -19.09 19.64 16.70
CA ALA A 284 -19.53 20.84 17.40
C ALA A 284 -19.92 21.87 16.33
N ILE A 285 -21.20 22.24 16.29
CA ILE A 285 -21.67 23.33 15.45
C ILE A 285 -21.19 24.61 16.13
N ASP A 286 -19.98 25.04 15.78
CA ASP A 286 -19.49 26.38 16.08
C ASP A 286 -19.38 27.15 14.76
N GLU A 287 -20.00 28.33 14.72
CA GLU A 287 -20.08 29.18 13.55
C GLU A 287 -18.71 29.82 13.26
N GLY A 288 -17.82 29.06 12.62
CA GLY A 288 -16.50 29.54 12.25
C GLY A 288 -15.67 28.48 11.54
N TYR A 289 -15.63 28.57 10.21
CA TYR A 289 -14.63 28.03 9.28
C TYR A 289 -13.74 26.88 9.82
N SER A 290 -14.13 25.63 9.52
CA SER A 290 -13.30 24.46 9.83
C SER A 290 -12.24 24.23 8.74
N LEU A 291 -10.98 24.11 9.16
CA LEU A 291 -9.90 23.57 8.34
C LEU A 291 -10.24 22.11 7.99
N VAL A 292 -10.56 21.83 6.73
CA VAL A 292 -10.64 20.46 6.23
C VAL A 292 -9.21 20.02 5.97
N GLU A 293 -8.55 19.45 6.97
CA GLU A 293 -7.37 18.63 6.72
C GLU A 293 -7.79 17.52 5.74
N PRO A 294 -7.04 17.23 4.66
CA PRO A 294 -7.33 16.09 3.81
C PRO A 294 -7.08 14.81 4.62
N ALA A 295 -8.11 14.40 5.36
CA ALA A 295 -8.13 13.14 6.04
C ALA A 295 -8.12 12.06 4.96
N CYS A 296 -6.94 11.50 4.68
CA CYS A 296 -6.83 10.22 3.99
C CYS A 296 -7.90 9.30 4.60
N GLU A 297 -8.93 8.96 3.83
CA GLU A 297 -10.02 8.13 4.33
C GLU A 297 -9.43 6.88 4.97
N PRO A 298 -9.87 6.52 6.19
CA PRO A 298 -9.33 5.37 6.87
C PRO A 298 -9.52 4.12 5.99
N PRO A 299 -8.56 3.19 6.00
CA PRO A 299 -8.66 2.00 5.17
C PRO A 299 -9.98 1.26 5.39
N THR A 300 -10.68 0.91 4.32
CA THR A 300 -11.98 0.24 4.39
C THR A 300 -11.90 -1.24 4.81
N HIS A 301 -10.70 -1.85 4.71
CA HIS A 301 -10.51 -3.28 4.95
C HIS A 301 -9.10 -3.61 5.49
N PRO A 302 -8.95 -4.62 6.37
CA PRO A 302 -7.63 -5.05 6.88
C PRO A 302 -6.58 -5.37 5.82
N SER A 303 -7.00 -5.77 4.62
CA SER A 303 -6.06 -6.09 3.54
C SER A 303 -5.28 -4.87 3.05
N LYS A 304 -5.86 -3.66 3.15
CA LYS A 304 -5.20 -2.39 2.82
C LYS A 304 -4.13 -1.97 3.83
N LEU A 305 -4.03 -2.65 4.98
CA LEU A 305 -3.05 -2.36 6.02
C LEU A 305 -1.68 -3.03 5.75
N VAL A 306 -1.62 -3.98 4.81
CA VAL A 306 -0.39 -4.71 4.51
C VAL A 306 0.62 -3.79 3.79
N ARG A 307 1.87 -3.80 4.25
CA ARG A 307 3.01 -3.07 3.69
C ARG A 307 4.18 -4.00 3.48
N ILE A 308 4.90 -3.79 2.39
CA ILE A 308 6.16 -4.45 2.06
C ILE A 308 7.33 -3.48 2.32
N PHE A 309 8.54 -3.99 2.46
CA PHE A 309 9.75 -3.21 2.74
C PHE A 309 9.79 -2.52 4.12
N THR A 310 9.26 -3.15 5.17
CA THR A 310 9.27 -2.57 6.54
C THR A 310 10.63 -2.75 7.25
N ASN A 311 11.74 -2.61 6.52
CA ASN A 311 13.09 -2.90 7.00
C ASN A 311 13.74 -1.75 7.79
N SER A 312 13.20 -0.53 7.71
CA SER A 312 13.58 0.55 8.62
C SER A 312 13.07 0.23 10.03
N GLU A 313 13.75 0.71 11.07
CA GLU A 313 13.40 0.60 12.51
C GLU A 313 12.10 1.34 12.88
N SER A 314 11.19 1.39 11.94
CA SER A 314 10.05 2.27 11.90
C SER A 314 8.78 1.42 11.85
N ALA A 315 8.70 0.47 12.78
CA ALA A 315 7.42 -0.15 13.15
C ALA A 315 6.45 0.90 13.76
N PHE A 316 6.96 2.11 14.02
CA PHE A 316 6.23 3.36 14.19
C PHE A 316 6.72 4.37 13.16
N VAL A 317 6.45 4.17 11.87
CA VAL A 317 6.09 5.34 11.07
C VAL A 317 4.59 5.40 11.25
N SER A 318 4.06 6.47 11.88
CA SER A 318 2.87 7.16 11.36
C SER A 318 2.94 7.11 9.83
N PRO A 319 1.83 7.07 9.06
CA PRO A 319 1.97 6.90 7.61
C PRO A 319 3.07 7.85 7.18
N THR A 320 4.11 7.35 6.50
CA THR A 320 4.93 8.25 5.72
C THR A 320 3.89 8.94 4.86
N HIS A 321 3.41 10.10 5.29
CA HIS A 321 3.79 11.36 4.71
C HIS A 321 4.92 11.02 3.72
N HIS A 322 4.54 10.54 2.53
CA HIS A 322 4.84 11.35 1.37
C HIS A 322 4.35 12.72 1.79
N GLY A 323 5.25 13.45 2.46
CA GLY A 323 4.92 14.72 3.00
C GLY A 323 4.47 15.51 1.80
N ALA A 324 3.20 15.90 1.80
CA ALA A 324 2.95 17.31 1.95
C ALA A 324 4.13 17.88 2.76
N PRO A 325 5.06 18.61 2.11
CA PRO A 325 6.25 19.09 2.80
C PRO A 325 5.78 19.76 4.08
N ASP A 326 6.26 19.22 5.20
CA ASP A 326 6.06 19.74 6.54
C ASP A 326 6.05 21.28 6.47
N PRO A 327 5.01 22.00 6.94
CA PRO A 327 4.96 23.46 6.87
C PRO A 327 6.07 24.13 7.70
N ALA A 328 6.95 23.36 8.33
CA ALA A 328 8.10 23.82 9.09
C ALA A 328 9.48 23.34 8.56
N ILE A 329 9.64 22.97 7.28
CA ILE A 329 10.97 23.06 6.65
C ILE A 329 11.12 24.49 6.14
N GLU A 330 11.74 25.33 6.97
CA GLU A 330 12.35 26.58 6.54
C GLU A 330 13.10 26.37 5.23
N THR A 331 12.71 27.17 4.25
CA THR A 331 13.35 27.32 2.95
C THR A 331 14.85 27.54 3.13
N ALA A 332 15.64 26.53 2.79
CA ALA A 332 17.10 26.65 2.69
C ALA A 332 17.57 27.48 1.47
N ASP A 333 16.69 28.32 0.89
CA ASP A 333 17.09 29.29 -0.14
C ASP A 333 16.31 30.61 0.03
N PRO A 334 16.95 31.69 0.52
CA PRO A 334 16.31 32.98 0.69
C PRO A 334 15.94 33.56 -0.68
N GLY A 335 14.67 33.40 -1.08
CA GLY A 335 14.15 33.94 -2.34
C GLY A 335 13.11 33.06 -3.06
N THR A 336 12.81 31.85 -2.57
CA THR A 336 11.80 30.98 -3.20
C THR A 336 10.39 31.30 -2.69
N VAL A 337 9.45 31.57 -3.59
CA VAL A 337 8.03 31.77 -3.25
C VAL A 337 7.25 30.47 -3.49
N ARG A 338 6.50 30.01 -2.49
CA ARG A 338 5.58 28.88 -2.63
C ARG A 338 4.15 29.38 -2.86
N VAL A 339 3.46 28.77 -3.82
CA VAL A 339 2.06 29.05 -4.16
C VAL A 339 1.29 27.75 -4.38
N TYR A 340 0.06 27.73 -3.90
CA TYR A 340 -0.90 26.64 -4.03
C TYR A 340 -1.98 27.06 -5.01
N THR A 341 -2.33 26.18 -5.95
CA THR A 341 -3.33 26.46 -6.98
C THR A 341 -4.40 25.38 -7.00
N ASP A 342 -5.66 25.79 -7.22
CA ASP A 342 -6.81 24.89 -7.35
C ASP A 342 -7.76 25.40 -8.45
N GLY A 343 -8.44 24.49 -9.12
CA GLY A 343 -9.42 24.73 -10.18
C GLY A 343 -10.69 23.91 -9.99
N SER A 344 -11.81 24.60 -9.76
CA SER A 344 -13.10 23.96 -9.50
C SER A 344 -14.15 24.37 -10.52
N CYS A 345 -14.96 23.42 -10.97
CA CYS A 345 -16.08 23.64 -11.88
C CYS A 345 -17.33 22.89 -11.43
N ILE A 346 -18.41 23.64 -11.28
CA ILE A 346 -19.77 23.12 -11.09
C ILE A 346 -20.38 22.83 -12.47
N ASN A 347 -21.08 21.71 -12.63
CA ASN A 347 -21.70 21.26 -13.88
C ASN A 347 -20.70 21.13 -15.05
N ASN A 348 -19.50 20.62 -14.76
CA ASN A 348 -18.43 20.41 -15.74
C ASN A 348 -18.92 19.61 -16.97
N GLY A 349 -18.64 20.11 -18.18
CA GLY A 349 -19.06 19.49 -19.45
C GLY A 349 -20.47 19.85 -19.92
N SER A 350 -21.17 20.77 -19.24
CA SER A 350 -22.48 21.30 -19.65
C SER A 350 -22.40 22.75 -20.13
N ALA A 351 -23.44 23.23 -20.84
CA ALA A 351 -23.58 24.64 -21.21
C ALA A 351 -23.75 25.57 -20.00
N ASP A 352 -24.20 25.03 -18.85
CA ASP A 352 -24.41 25.76 -17.59
C ASP A 352 -23.20 25.64 -16.64
N ALA A 353 -22.05 25.21 -17.16
CA ALA A 353 -20.83 25.05 -16.37
C ALA A 353 -20.39 26.38 -15.74
N ARG A 354 -19.89 26.30 -14.50
CA ARG A 354 -19.38 27.45 -13.74
C ARG A 354 -18.04 27.08 -13.13
N ALA A 355 -16.96 27.62 -13.70
CA ALA A 355 -15.61 27.34 -13.24
C ALA A 355 -14.97 28.53 -12.51
N GLY A 356 -14.08 28.24 -11.57
CA GLY A 356 -13.25 29.19 -10.83
C GLY A 356 -11.84 28.64 -10.60
N SER A 357 -10.92 29.55 -10.30
CA SER A 357 -9.52 29.28 -9.96
C SER A 357 -9.20 29.88 -8.60
N GLY A 358 -8.46 29.16 -7.76
CA GLY A 358 -7.92 29.64 -6.50
C GLY A 358 -6.40 29.71 -6.53
N ILE A 359 -5.83 30.76 -5.94
CA ILE A 359 -4.40 30.94 -5.71
C ILE A 359 -4.21 31.27 -4.24
N TRP A 360 -3.37 30.50 -3.55
CA TRP A 360 -3.17 30.62 -2.11
C TRP A 360 -1.68 30.60 -1.76
N TYR A 361 -1.23 31.58 -0.98
CA TYR A 361 0.15 31.75 -0.52
C TYR A 361 0.31 31.48 0.98
N GLY A 362 -0.76 31.69 1.76
CA GLY A 362 -0.73 31.55 3.21
C GLY A 362 -1.96 32.19 3.87
N HIS A 363 -2.06 32.07 5.18
CA HIS A 363 -3.11 32.71 5.96
C HIS A 363 -2.98 34.24 5.88
N GLU A 364 -4.10 34.93 5.64
CA GLU A 364 -4.19 36.40 5.52
C GLU A 364 -3.22 37.04 4.51
N ASP A 365 -2.67 36.26 3.57
CA ASP A 365 -1.80 36.80 2.54
C ASP A 365 -2.62 37.57 1.50
N GLU A 366 -2.33 38.86 1.34
CA GLU A 366 -3.02 39.76 0.40
C GLU A 366 -2.93 39.30 -1.06
N ARG A 367 -1.99 38.43 -1.40
CA ARG A 367 -1.82 37.88 -2.76
C ARG A 367 -2.80 36.76 -3.07
N ASN A 368 -3.47 36.20 -2.07
CA ASN A 368 -4.51 35.19 -2.24
C ASN A 368 -5.59 35.73 -3.19
N THR A 369 -6.04 34.90 -4.14
CA THR A 369 -6.98 35.36 -5.16
C THR A 369 -7.88 34.23 -5.62
N ALA A 370 -9.16 34.57 -5.80
CA ALA A 370 -10.13 33.74 -6.50
C ALA A 370 -10.48 34.39 -7.84
N ILE A 371 -10.40 33.64 -8.93
CA ILE A 371 -10.69 34.12 -10.29
C ILE A 371 -11.90 33.34 -10.80
N ARG A 372 -12.93 34.05 -11.25
CA ARG A 372 -14.07 33.43 -11.92
C ARG A 372 -13.78 33.26 -13.40
N LEU A 373 -13.97 32.06 -13.94
CA LEU A 373 -13.81 31.81 -15.37
C LEU A 373 -15.08 32.23 -16.13
N GLY A 374 -14.88 32.75 -17.34
CA GLY A 374 -15.95 33.16 -18.24
C GLY A 374 -15.58 32.94 -19.71
N PRO A 375 -16.56 33.07 -20.62
CA PRO A 375 -16.33 32.95 -22.06
C PRO A 375 -15.25 33.95 -22.55
N PRO A 376 -14.45 33.60 -23.56
CA PRO A 376 -14.58 32.44 -24.46
C PRO A 376 -13.89 31.15 -23.97
N MET A 377 -13.39 31.10 -22.74
CA MET A 377 -12.68 29.93 -22.22
C MET A 377 -13.64 28.76 -21.93
N PRO A 378 -13.25 27.50 -22.21
CA PRO A 378 -13.99 26.34 -21.74
C PRO A 378 -14.12 26.35 -20.21
N LEU A 379 -15.33 26.11 -19.69
CA LEU A 379 -15.58 26.09 -18.26
C LEU A 379 -15.45 24.66 -17.74
N THR A 380 -14.23 24.27 -17.36
CA THR A 380 -13.90 22.94 -16.85
C THR A 380 -12.94 23.03 -15.66
N ASN A 381 -12.83 21.95 -14.85
CA ASN A 381 -11.86 21.87 -13.74
C ASN A 381 -10.43 22.13 -14.25
N ASN A 382 -10.03 21.47 -15.34
CA ASN A 382 -8.68 21.60 -15.91
C ASN A 382 -8.38 23.03 -16.38
N THR A 383 -9.39 23.73 -16.91
CA THR A 383 -9.22 25.14 -17.29
C THR A 383 -9.06 26.03 -16.06
N GLY A 384 -9.77 25.73 -14.97
CA GLY A 384 -9.59 26.41 -13.68
C GLY A 384 -8.17 26.26 -13.15
N GLU A 385 -7.62 25.05 -13.18
CA GLU A 385 -6.24 24.77 -12.74
C GLU A 385 -5.20 25.55 -13.55
N LEU A 386 -5.31 25.49 -14.88
CA LEU A 386 -4.37 26.18 -15.76
C LEU A 386 -4.42 27.71 -15.58
N VAL A 387 -5.60 28.29 -15.35
CA VAL A 387 -5.77 29.72 -15.10
C VAL A 387 -5.17 30.12 -13.74
N ALA A 388 -5.31 29.28 -12.70
CA ALA A 388 -4.69 29.52 -11.40
C ALA A 388 -3.16 29.58 -11.52
N ILE A 389 -2.56 28.61 -12.21
CA ILE A 389 -1.12 28.52 -12.45
C ILE A 389 -0.62 29.69 -13.29
N LEU A 390 -1.32 30.01 -14.38
CA LEU A 390 -0.95 31.14 -15.24
C LEU A 390 -0.94 32.46 -14.46
N SER A 391 -1.97 32.69 -13.66
CA SER A 391 -2.06 33.90 -12.84
C SER A 391 -0.97 33.95 -11.77
N ALA A 392 -0.64 32.82 -11.14
CA ALA A 392 0.47 32.73 -10.19
C ALA A 392 1.82 33.09 -10.83
N ILE A 393 2.09 32.58 -12.04
CA ILE A 393 3.30 32.89 -12.83
C ILE A 393 3.33 34.39 -13.20
N GLN A 394 2.22 34.94 -13.68
CA GLN A 394 2.13 36.35 -14.08
C GLN A 394 2.35 37.31 -12.90
N LYS A 395 1.94 36.93 -11.69
CA LYS A 395 2.19 37.72 -10.47
C LYS A 395 3.66 37.69 -10.03
N HIS A 396 4.45 36.72 -10.48
CA HIS A 396 5.81 36.43 -9.99
C HIS A 396 6.87 36.56 -11.10
N THR A 397 6.72 37.56 -11.96
CA THR A 397 7.65 37.85 -13.08
C THR A 397 9.04 38.31 -12.65
N ARG A 398 9.26 38.61 -11.37
CA ARG A 398 10.54 39.06 -10.79
C ARG A 398 11.19 38.04 -9.86
N THR A 399 10.61 36.84 -9.70
CA THR A 399 11.06 35.84 -8.71
C THR A 399 11.80 34.69 -9.38
N ASN A 400 13.11 34.50 -9.11
CA ASN A 400 13.93 33.49 -9.80
C ASN A 400 13.46 32.03 -9.56
N HIS A 401 12.79 31.79 -8.42
CA HIS A 401 12.32 30.46 -8.00
C HIS A 401 10.87 30.53 -7.50
N LEU A 402 9.94 30.00 -8.30
CA LEU A 402 8.53 29.84 -7.94
C LEU A 402 8.23 28.35 -7.78
N TYR A 403 7.71 27.98 -6.62
CA TYR A 403 7.24 26.63 -6.33
C TYR A 403 5.72 26.61 -6.43
N ILE A 404 5.19 25.93 -7.45
CA ILE A 404 3.74 25.81 -7.68
C ILE A 404 3.31 24.42 -7.27
N ALA A 405 2.29 24.37 -6.43
CA ALA A 405 1.78 23.15 -5.86
C ALA A 405 0.30 23.00 -6.25
N SER A 406 -0.05 21.89 -6.89
CA SER A 406 -1.37 21.58 -7.45
C SER A 406 -1.68 20.10 -7.22
N ASP A 407 -2.94 19.73 -7.08
CA ASP A 407 -3.41 18.35 -7.00
C ASP A 407 -3.75 17.77 -8.40
N SER A 408 -3.71 18.61 -9.43
CA SER A 408 -4.04 18.26 -10.81
C SER A 408 -2.88 17.56 -11.50
N GLN A 409 -2.83 16.23 -11.42
CA GLN A 409 -1.84 15.42 -12.13
C GLN A 409 -1.83 15.71 -13.64
N TYR A 410 -3.00 15.98 -14.24
CA TYR A 410 -3.13 16.39 -15.63
C TYR A 410 -2.30 17.64 -15.94
N THR A 411 -2.39 18.65 -15.08
CA THR A 411 -1.72 19.93 -15.27
C THR A 411 -0.23 19.84 -14.99
N ILE A 412 0.17 19.08 -13.98
CA ILE A 412 1.57 18.76 -13.69
C ILE A 412 2.20 18.03 -14.88
N ASP A 413 1.54 17.00 -15.42
CA ASP A 413 2.05 16.25 -16.57
C ASP A 413 2.10 17.10 -17.85
N ALA A 414 1.09 17.95 -18.07
CA ALA A 414 1.08 18.90 -19.18
C ALA A 414 2.31 19.82 -19.15
N MET A 415 2.69 20.32 -17.97
CA MET A 415 3.77 21.29 -17.80
C MET A 415 5.17 20.66 -17.64
N THR A 416 5.27 19.42 -17.16
CA THR A 416 6.55 18.76 -16.86
C THR A 416 6.97 17.68 -17.85
N HIS A 417 6.00 17.03 -18.50
CA HIS A 417 6.25 15.89 -19.41
C HIS A 417 5.82 16.16 -20.85
N HIS A 418 4.91 17.11 -21.07
CA HIS A 418 4.33 17.39 -22.38
C HIS A 418 4.64 18.79 -22.91
N ALA A 419 5.10 19.69 -22.05
CA ALA A 419 5.50 21.06 -22.40
C ALA A 419 6.45 21.07 -23.62
N ASP A 420 7.45 20.20 -23.65
CA ASP A 420 8.44 20.08 -24.73
C ASP A 420 7.82 19.76 -26.09
N LYS A 421 6.64 19.10 -26.11
CA LYS A 421 5.90 18.77 -27.34
C LYS A 421 5.06 19.93 -27.86
N PHE A 422 4.76 20.94 -27.03
CA PHE A 422 3.83 22.03 -27.34
C PHE A 422 4.48 23.44 -27.28
N LEU A 423 5.68 23.60 -26.70
CA LEU A 423 6.41 24.87 -26.62
C LEU A 423 7.26 25.15 -27.87
N ILE A 424 6.65 25.77 -28.87
CA ILE A 424 7.38 26.56 -29.90
C ILE A 424 7.38 28.06 -29.57
N LEU A 425 6.67 28.53 -28.55
CA LEU A 425 6.59 29.96 -28.27
C LEU A 425 6.79 30.25 -26.77
N ALA A 426 7.73 31.17 -26.51
CA ALA A 426 8.13 31.74 -25.22
C ALA A 426 9.26 31.02 -24.44
N LYS A 427 10.50 31.13 -24.95
CA LYS A 427 11.63 31.49 -24.08
C LYS A 427 11.73 33.01 -24.08
N PRO A 428 11.49 33.68 -22.95
CA PRO A 428 12.61 34.33 -22.29
C PRO A 428 12.58 34.25 -20.76
N CYS A 429 13.78 34.38 -20.18
CA CYS A 429 14.12 34.56 -18.77
C CYS A 429 14.23 33.27 -17.94
N GLY A 430 15.42 33.07 -17.36
CA GLY A 430 15.84 31.86 -16.65
C GLY A 430 15.15 31.68 -15.30
N PHE A 431 13.96 31.10 -15.33
CA PHE A 431 13.21 30.68 -14.16
C PHE A 431 13.31 29.16 -13.96
N THR A 432 13.54 28.74 -12.72
CA THR A 432 13.43 27.32 -12.33
C THR A 432 12.11 27.13 -11.59
N ILE A 433 11.14 26.53 -12.25
CA ILE A 433 9.85 26.16 -11.63
C ILE A 433 9.99 24.76 -11.03
N ARG A 434 9.69 24.62 -9.75
CA ARG A 434 9.65 23.33 -9.06
C ARG A 434 8.19 22.96 -8.78
N TRP A 435 7.86 21.71 -9.06
CA TRP A 435 6.50 21.17 -9.00
C TRP A 435 6.39 20.09 -7.93
N SER A 436 5.26 20.05 -7.23
CA SER A 436 4.85 18.90 -6.43
C SER A 436 3.36 18.65 -6.56
N SER A 437 3.00 17.36 -6.64
CA SER A 437 1.65 16.92 -6.30
C SER A 437 1.43 17.19 -4.82
N ILE A 438 0.32 17.86 -4.49
CA ILE A 438 -0.18 17.96 -3.10
C ILE A 438 -1.18 16.85 -2.85
#